data_AF-A0A970XJ03-F1
#
_entry.id   AF-A0A970XJ03-F1
#
_cell.length_a   1.000
_cell.length_b   1.000
_cell.length_c   1.000
_cell.angle_alpha   90.00
_cell.angle_beta   90.00
_cell.angle_gamma   90.00
#
_symmetry.space_group_name_H-M   'P 1'
#
loop_
_entity.id
_entity.type
_entity.pdbx_description
1 polymer ?
#
loop_
_entity_poly.entity_id
_entity_poly.type
_entity_poly.pdbx_seq_one_letter_code
_entity_poly.pdbx_strand_id
1 'polypeptide(L)'
;MSTDEDIGARIESFIGELIQKAAPSSRDEVMALRNCFYAALEGVFSNLLEDKEPESGVDQIVANNVVMELVDSATGQLYRRHLQLGYEENDNGIVLTGEDMTGRSSSIVFLSDAYLKKLMDISGQGPDEHHCDS
;
A
#
# COMPACT_ATOMS: atom_id res chain seq x y z
N MET A 1 -25.37 -24.93 -8.74
CA MET A 1 -23.96 -24.53 -8.83
C MET A 1 -23.95 -23.05 -9.17
N SER A 2 -23.32 -22.26 -8.31
CA SER A 2 -23.41 -20.79 -8.31
C SER A 2 -22.66 -20.21 -9.51
N THR A 3 -23.19 -19.14 -10.11
CA THR A 3 -22.59 -18.42 -11.25
C THR A 3 -21.16 -17.91 -10.98
N ASP A 4 -20.79 -17.71 -9.72
CA ASP A 4 -19.43 -17.28 -9.33
C ASP A 4 -18.38 -18.40 -9.51
N GLU A 5 -18.79 -19.65 -9.34
CA GLU A 5 -17.91 -20.82 -9.46
C GLU A 5 -17.47 -21.01 -10.93
N ASP A 6 -18.32 -20.61 -11.87
CA ASP A 6 -18.04 -20.61 -13.31
C ASP A 6 -17.12 -19.45 -13.74
N ILE A 7 -17.28 -18.26 -13.14
CA ILE A 7 -16.44 -17.10 -13.47
C ILE A 7 -14.99 -17.30 -13.02
N GLY A 8 -14.78 -17.82 -11.80
CA GLY A 8 -13.44 -18.10 -11.28
C GLY A 8 -12.63 -19.02 -12.19
N ALA A 9 -13.23 -20.15 -12.61
CA ALA A 9 -12.59 -21.11 -13.51
C ALA A 9 -12.24 -20.50 -14.88
N ARG A 10 -13.11 -19.63 -15.42
CA ARG A 10 -12.86 -18.92 -16.69
C ARG A 10 -11.69 -17.95 -16.57
N ILE A 11 -11.57 -17.24 -15.44
CA ILE A 11 -10.44 -16.35 -15.16
C ILE A 11 -9.14 -17.15 -15.08
N GLU A 12 -9.13 -18.27 -14.35
CA GLU A 12 -7.96 -19.15 -14.22
C GLU A 12 -7.50 -19.67 -15.59
N SER A 13 -8.43 -20.15 -16.42
CA SER A 13 -8.11 -20.62 -17.77
C SER A 13 -7.50 -19.51 -18.64
N PHE A 14 -8.10 -18.33 -18.64
CA PHE A 14 -7.63 -17.19 -19.42
C PHE A 14 -6.22 -16.75 -19.01
N ILE A 15 -5.97 -16.63 -17.70
CA ILE A 15 -4.65 -16.28 -17.17
C ILE A 15 -3.63 -17.37 -17.53
N GLY A 16 -4.00 -18.65 -17.40
CA GLY A 16 -3.14 -19.77 -17.78
C GLY A 16 -2.67 -19.71 -19.23
N GLU A 17 -3.57 -19.39 -20.17
CA GLU A 17 -3.24 -19.21 -21.59
C GLU A 17 -2.26 -18.04 -21.82
N LEU A 18 -2.45 -16.92 -21.12
CA LEU A 18 -1.56 -15.77 -21.24
C LEU A 18 -0.15 -16.08 -20.70
N ILE A 19 -0.06 -16.78 -19.57
CA ILE A 19 1.23 -17.21 -19.00
C ILE A 19 1.95 -18.16 -19.96
N GLN A 20 1.24 -19.11 -20.58
CA GLN A 20 1.82 -20.01 -21.57
C GLN A 20 2.37 -19.26 -22.78
N LYS A 21 1.66 -18.23 -23.27
CA LYS A 21 2.12 -17.39 -24.38
C LYS A 21 3.34 -16.53 -24.01
N ALA A 22 3.38 -16.03 -22.78
CA ALA A 22 4.51 -15.24 -22.28
C ALA A 22 5.77 -16.11 -22.10
N ALA A 23 5.61 -17.40 -21.80
CA ALA A 23 6.67 -18.40 -21.68
C ALA A 23 7.88 -17.94 -20.83
N PRO A 24 7.66 -17.49 -19.57
CA PRO A 24 8.76 -17.06 -18.71
C PRO A 24 9.70 -18.25 -18.43
N SER A 25 10.99 -17.99 -18.56
CA SER A 25 12.07 -18.99 -18.48
C SER A 25 12.85 -18.92 -17.16
N SER A 26 12.72 -17.82 -16.43
CA SER A 26 13.40 -17.60 -15.14
C SER A 26 12.41 -17.15 -14.06
N ARG A 27 12.84 -17.28 -12.79
CA ARG A 27 12.06 -16.80 -11.65
C ARG A 27 11.80 -15.30 -11.72
N ASP A 28 12.80 -14.53 -12.14
CA ASP A 28 12.66 -13.07 -12.25
C ASP A 28 11.65 -12.68 -13.34
N GLU A 29 11.62 -13.42 -14.46
CA GLU A 29 10.61 -13.24 -15.50
C GLU A 29 9.19 -13.59 -15.01
N VAL A 30 9.04 -14.66 -14.21
CA VAL A 30 7.75 -15.00 -13.57
C VAL A 30 7.30 -13.88 -12.63
N MET A 31 8.22 -13.34 -11.82
CA MET A 31 7.92 -12.25 -10.88
C MET A 31 7.56 -10.94 -11.61
N ALA A 32 8.28 -10.61 -12.67
CA ALA A 32 7.99 -9.45 -13.51
C ALA A 32 6.62 -9.60 -14.19
N LEU A 33 6.33 -10.77 -14.78
CA LEU A 33 5.05 -11.06 -15.41
C LEU A 33 3.90 -10.94 -14.40
N ARG A 34 4.06 -11.51 -13.21
CA ARG A 34 3.10 -11.37 -12.10
C ARG A 34 2.81 -9.91 -11.81
N ASN A 35 3.83 -9.08 -11.60
CA ASN A 35 3.65 -7.67 -11.26
C ASN A 35 2.93 -6.90 -12.38
N CYS A 36 3.25 -7.19 -13.64
CA CYS A 36 2.54 -6.62 -14.79
C CYS A 36 1.05 -6.99 -14.79
N PHE A 37 0.72 -8.24 -14.45
CA PHE A 37 -0.68 -8.68 -14.34
C PHE A 37 -1.44 -7.94 -13.25
N TYR A 38 -0.86 -7.79 -12.05
CA TYR A 38 -1.51 -7.06 -10.97
C TYR A 38 -1.75 -5.60 -11.35
N ALA A 39 -0.75 -4.92 -11.91
CA ALA A 39 -0.90 -3.53 -12.34
C ALA A 39 -2.00 -3.37 -13.41
N ALA A 40 -2.07 -4.29 -14.38
CA ALA A 40 -3.10 -4.26 -15.41
C ALA A 40 -4.50 -4.54 -14.83
N LEU A 41 -4.62 -5.51 -13.92
CA LEU A 41 -5.88 -5.86 -13.27
C LEU A 41 -6.40 -4.70 -12.42
N GLU A 42 -5.55 -4.12 -11.57
CA GLU A 42 -5.90 -2.96 -10.76
C GLU A 42 -6.32 -1.78 -11.65
N GLY A 43 -5.60 -1.51 -12.73
CA GLY A 43 -6.00 -0.46 -13.68
C GLY A 43 -7.39 -0.65 -14.29
N VAL A 44 -7.81 -1.89 -14.56
CA VAL A 44 -9.18 -2.18 -15.01
C VAL A 44 -10.21 -1.81 -13.94
N PHE A 45 -9.96 -2.18 -12.68
CA PHE A 45 -10.87 -1.86 -11.59
C PHE A 45 -10.87 -0.38 -11.25
N SER A 46 -9.72 0.29 -11.26
CA SER A 46 -9.62 1.74 -11.07
C SER A 46 -10.50 2.47 -12.09
N ASN A 47 -10.40 2.14 -13.38
CA ASN A 47 -11.24 2.77 -14.41
C ASN A 47 -12.75 2.50 -14.21
N LEU A 48 -13.12 1.33 -13.68
CA LEU A 48 -14.53 1.02 -13.36
C LEU A 48 -15.04 1.83 -12.15
N LEU A 49 -14.12 2.20 -11.25
CA LEU A 49 -14.41 2.98 -10.05
C LEU A 49 -14.32 4.48 -10.27
N GLU A 50 -13.66 4.98 -11.32
CA GLU A 50 -13.55 6.42 -11.63
C GLU A 50 -14.91 7.14 -11.67
N ASP A 51 -15.96 6.50 -12.21
CA ASP A 51 -17.33 7.05 -12.22
C ASP A 51 -18.07 6.93 -10.87
N LYS A 52 -17.40 6.42 -9.83
CA LYS A 52 -17.93 6.09 -8.51
C LYS A 52 -17.16 6.71 -7.34
N GLU A 53 -15.99 7.31 -7.61
CA GLU A 53 -15.14 7.95 -6.61
C GLU A 53 -15.76 9.27 -6.10
N PRO A 54 -15.64 9.59 -4.80
CA PRO A 54 -16.04 10.90 -4.27
C PRO A 54 -15.12 12.03 -4.76
N GLU A 55 -15.71 13.21 -5.03
CA GLU A 55 -15.02 14.46 -5.42
C GLU A 55 -14.19 15.07 -4.26
N SER A 56 -13.17 14.38 -3.74
CA SER A 56 -12.24 14.99 -2.78
C SER A 56 -10.81 14.59 -3.06
N GLY A 57 -9.92 15.60 -3.10
CA GLY A 57 -8.50 15.41 -3.28
C GLY A 57 -7.94 14.40 -2.28
N VAL A 58 -7.04 13.54 -2.74
CA VAL A 58 -6.39 12.48 -1.95
C VAL A 58 -5.31 13.12 -1.06
N ASP A 59 -5.70 14.04 -0.20
CA ASP A 59 -4.79 14.65 0.79
C ASP A 59 -4.53 13.67 1.95
N GLN A 60 -5.33 12.61 2.05
CA GLN A 60 -5.24 11.59 3.09
C GLN A 60 -5.78 10.24 2.61
N ILE A 61 -5.13 9.16 3.02
CA ILE A 61 -5.62 7.78 2.89
C ILE A 61 -5.87 7.23 4.30
N VAL A 62 -7.05 6.68 4.55
CA VAL A 62 -7.41 6.08 5.84
C VAL A 62 -8.03 4.70 5.65
N ALA A 63 -7.60 3.72 6.44
CA ALA A 63 -8.21 2.40 6.48
C ALA A 63 -8.17 1.78 7.89
N ASN A 64 -9.16 0.96 8.23
CA ASN A 64 -9.17 0.18 9.48
C ASN A 64 -8.94 -1.32 9.27
N ASN A 65 -8.86 -1.73 8.00
CA ASN A 65 -8.53 -3.09 7.59
C ASN A 65 -7.57 -2.97 6.41
N VAL A 66 -6.33 -3.42 6.63
CA VAL A 66 -5.30 -3.37 5.60
C VAL A 66 -5.15 -4.75 4.99
N VAL A 67 -4.93 -4.77 3.68
CA VAL A 67 -4.52 -5.96 2.96
C VAL A 67 -3.03 -5.86 2.72
N MET A 68 -2.26 -6.74 3.36
CA MET A 68 -0.81 -6.81 3.17
C MET A 68 -0.48 -7.90 2.15
N GLU A 69 0.25 -7.52 1.12
CA GLU A 69 0.82 -8.43 0.14
C GLU A 69 2.32 -8.61 0.42
N LEU A 70 2.73 -9.86 0.64
CA LEU A 70 4.11 -10.21 0.96
C LEU A 70 4.64 -11.18 -0.09
N VAL A 71 5.78 -10.85 -0.68
CA VAL A 71 6.53 -11.79 -1.52
C VAL A 71 7.68 -12.33 -0.67
N ASP A 72 7.67 -13.63 -0.39
CA ASP A 72 8.80 -14.26 0.29
C ASP A 72 10.03 -14.25 -0.62
N SER A 73 11.15 -13.69 -0.15
CA SER A 73 12.39 -13.62 -0.92
C SER A 73 12.99 -15.00 -1.18
N ALA A 74 12.79 -15.97 -0.28
CA ALA A 74 13.37 -17.30 -0.44
C ALA A 74 12.63 -18.12 -1.50
N THR A 75 11.30 -18.18 -1.43
CA THR A 75 10.47 -19.01 -2.32
C THR A 75 9.85 -18.25 -3.49
N GLY A 76 9.65 -16.94 -3.38
CA GLY A 76 8.94 -16.11 -4.36
C GLY A 76 7.43 -16.18 -4.20
N GLN A 77 6.94 -16.91 -3.18
CA GLN A 77 5.53 -17.10 -2.94
C GLN A 77 4.88 -15.80 -2.46
N LEU A 78 3.73 -15.48 -3.05
CA LEU A 78 2.86 -14.40 -2.58
C LEU A 78 2.00 -14.89 -1.42
N TYR A 79 1.93 -14.09 -0.38
CA TYR A 79 0.98 -14.20 0.70
C TYR A 79 0.13 -12.93 0.77
N ARG A 80 -1.17 -13.09 0.89
CA ARG A 80 -2.12 -12.01 1.15
C ARG A 80 -2.69 -12.18 2.55
N ARG A 81 -2.64 -11.14 3.36
CA ARG A 81 -3.11 -11.15 4.75
C ARG A 81 -4.02 -9.96 5.00
N HIS A 82 -5.20 -10.24 5.56
CA HIS A 82 -6.08 -9.22 6.09
C HIS A 82 -5.67 -8.96 7.53
N LEU A 83 -5.27 -7.73 7.83
CA LEU A 83 -4.86 -7.30 9.15
C LEU A 83 -5.84 -6.25 9.66
N GLN A 84 -6.32 -6.45 10.89
CA GLN A 84 -7.07 -5.44 11.62
C GLN A 84 -6.08 -4.42 12.16
N LEU A 85 -5.73 -3.46 11.31
CA LEU A 85 -4.73 -2.44 11.53
C LEU A 85 -5.30 -1.12 11.01
N GLY A 86 -5.24 -0.08 11.83
CA GLY A 86 -5.47 1.28 11.40
C GLY A 86 -4.31 1.76 10.53
N TYR A 87 -4.61 2.36 9.39
CA TYR A 87 -3.68 2.98 8.47
C TYR A 87 -4.12 4.41 8.25
N GLU A 88 -3.19 5.34 8.39
CA GLU A 88 -3.36 6.74 8.01
C GLU A 88 -2.11 7.19 7.26
N GLU A 89 -2.29 7.78 6.08
CA GLU A 89 -1.22 8.39 5.30
C GLU A 89 -1.63 9.80 4.88
N ASN A 90 -0.71 10.74 5.03
CA ASN A 90 -0.81 12.12 4.55
C ASN A 90 0.59 12.71 4.35
N ASP A 91 0.69 13.99 4.03
CA ASP A 91 1.97 14.71 3.82
C ASP A 91 2.97 14.60 4.98
N ASN A 92 2.50 14.32 6.19
CA ASN A 92 3.36 14.18 7.37
C ASN A 92 3.98 12.78 7.50
N GLY A 93 3.44 11.78 6.81
CA GLY A 93 3.92 10.40 6.82
C GLY A 93 2.82 9.37 7.01
N ILE A 94 3.19 8.21 7.53
CA ILE A 94 2.32 7.04 7.68
C ILE A 94 2.22 6.65 9.15
N VAL A 95 0.99 6.41 9.62
CA VAL A 95 0.71 5.88 10.95
C VAL A 95 0.01 4.54 10.83
N LEU A 96 0.60 3.51 11.42
CA LEU A 96 -0.01 2.19 11.58
C LEU A 96 -0.43 2.02 13.04
N THR A 97 -1.70 1.71 13.30
CA THR A 97 -2.24 1.59 14.67
C THR A 97 -2.87 0.23 14.89
N GLY A 98 -2.58 -0.38 16.05
CA GLY A 98 -3.14 -1.67 16.46
C GLY A 98 -3.10 -1.82 17.98
N GLU A 99 -3.02 -3.06 18.45
CA GLU A 99 -2.94 -3.40 19.87
C GLU A 99 -1.64 -4.14 20.19
N ASP A 100 -1.06 -3.86 21.35
CA ASP A 100 0.04 -4.65 21.90
C ASP A 100 -0.48 -5.98 22.51
N MET A 101 0.43 -6.85 22.95
CA MET A 101 0.09 -8.14 23.56
C MET A 101 -0.75 -8.03 24.85
N THR A 102 -0.89 -6.83 25.41
CA THR A 102 -1.69 -6.54 26.61
C THR A 102 -3.05 -5.91 26.27
N GLY A 103 -3.38 -5.74 24.99
CA GLY A 103 -4.61 -5.10 24.51
C GLY A 103 -4.59 -3.57 24.60
N ARG A 104 -3.41 -2.95 24.77
CA ARG A 104 -3.28 -1.49 24.76
C ARG A 104 -3.01 -1.02 23.34
N SER A 105 -3.58 0.12 22.98
CA SER A 105 -3.31 0.75 21.69
C SER A 105 -1.80 1.00 21.53
N SER A 106 -1.28 0.63 20.37
CA SER A 106 0.11 0.88 19.97
C SER A 106 0.16 1.35 18.52
N SER A 107 1.17 2.15 18.19
CA SER A 107 1.35 2.67 16.83
C SER A 107 2.80 2.60 16.38
N ILE A 108 2.99 2.34 15.08
CA ILE A 108 4.25 2.52 14.36
C ILE A 108 4.08 3.75 13.48
N VAL A 109 4.97 4.73 13.63
CA VAL A 109 4.89 6.01 12.94
C VAL A 109 6.12 6.19 12.06
N PHE A 110 5.89 6.40 10.76
CA PHE A 110 6.90 6.79 9.79
C PHE A 110 6.69 8.27 9.46
N LEU A 111 7.69 9.10 9.74
CA LEU A 111 7.61 10.54 9.51
C LEU A 111 8.28 10.92 8.19
N SER A 112 7.65 11.80 7.43
CA SER A 112 8.25 12.38 6.23
C SER A 112 9.36 13.37 6.60
N ASP A 113 10.36 13.53 5.71
CA ASP A 113 11.42 14.53 5.90
C ASP A 113 10.86 15.95 6.06
N ALA A 114 9.75 16.24 5.36
CA ALA A 114 9.05 17.52 5.46
C ALA A 114 8.50 17.75 6.87
N TYR A 115 7.92 16.71 7.48
CA TYR A 115 7.42 16.79 8.85
C TYR A 115 8.54 16.87 9.89
N LEU A 116 9.63 16.12 9.70
CA LEU A 116 10.81 16.22 10.56
C LEU A 116 11.40 17.65 10.56
N LYS A 117 11.47 18.31 9.39
CA LYS A 117 11.87 19.72 9.30
C LYS A 117 10.93 20.64 10.07
N LYS A 118 9.61 20.49 9.92
CA LYS A 118 8.62 21.25 10.70
C LYS A 118 8.82 21.07 12.20
N LEU A 119 9.11 19.85 12.67
CA LEU A 119 9.39 19.59 14.09
C LEU A 119 10.67 20.29 14.57
N MET A 120 11.74 20.26 13.77
CA MET A 120 12.98 20.97 14.08
C MET A 120 12.76 22.49 14.17
N ASP A 121 12.03 23.07 13.21
CA ASP A 121 11.68 24.49 13.19
C ASP A 121 10.85 24.89 14.43
N ILE A 122 9.89 24.04 14.83
CA ILE A 122 9.08 24.26 16.05
C ILE A 122 9.91 24.10 17.32
N SER A 123 10.86 23.16 17.35
CA SER A 123 11.72 22.94 18.52
C SER A 123 12.73 24.06 18.78
N GLY A 124 12.82 25.05 17.89
CA GLY A 124 13.51 26.31 18.17
C GLY A 124 15.03 26.21 18.29
N GLN A 125 15.68 25.27 17.59
CA GLN A 125 17.16 25.22 17.53
C GLN A 125 17.75 26.28 16.58
N GLY A 126 17.10 27.45 16.47
CA GLY A 126 17.70 28.62 15.84
C GLY A 126 18.81 29.18 16.73
N PRO A 127 19.81 29.89 16.17
CA PRO A 127 20.83 30.56 16.97
C PRO A 127 20.19 31.49 18.00
N ASP A 128 20.65 31.42 19.27
CA ASP A 128 20.38 32.40 20.33
C ASP A 128 21.14 33.72 20.04
N GLU A 129 20.96 34.28 18.85
CA GLU A 129 21.46 35.61 18.54
C GLU A 129 20.33 36.62 18.72
N HIS A 130 20.48 37.47 19.75
CA HIS A 130 19.60 38.61 19.97
C HIS A 130 19.66 39.56 18.76
N HIS A 131 18.63 39.57 17.93
CA HIS A 131 18.43 40.59 16.88
C HIS A 131 17.93 41.94 17.43
N CYS A 132 18.38 42.32 18.63
CA CYS A 132 18.06 43.60 19.23
C CYS A 132 19.33 44.28 19.73
N ASP A 133 20.16 44.72 18.79
CA ASP A 133 21.10 45.82 18.99
C ASP A 133 21.00 46.76 17.77
N SER A 134 20.01 47.64 17.80
CA SER A 134 19.91 48.83 16.94
C SER A 134 19.17 49.95 17.66
#